data_AF-A0A484BH04-F1
#
_entry.id   AF-A0A484BH04-F1
#
_cell.length_a   1.000
_cell.length_b   1.000
_cell.length_c   1.000
_cell.angle_alpha   90.00
_cell.angle_beta   90.00
_cell.angle_gamma   90.00
#
_symmetry.space_group_name_H-M   'P 1'
#
loop_
_entity.id
_entity.type
_entity.pdbx_description
1 polymer ?
#
loop_
_entity_poly.entity_id
_entity_poly.type
_entity_poly.pdbx_seq_one_letter_code
_entity_poly.pdbx_strand_id
1 'polypeptide(L)' 'MSAANKVNYLVGATSRYIAGRHAVQTVYWRTSSGPDSRMLKTKKTCEFDRSSKAPQSVRMQRYNRSFINKE' A
#
# COMPACT_ATOMS: atom_id res chain seq x y z
N MET A 1 28.58 13.57 -6.01
CA MET A 1 28.08 12.18 -6.00
C MET A 1 26.60 12.20 -5.68
N SER A 2 25.74 12.15 -6.71
CA SER A 2 24.28 12.30 -6.56
C SER A 2 23.66 11.07 -5.87
N ALA A 3 22.74 11.30 -4.95
CA ALA A 3 22.06 10.30 -4.11
C ALA A 3 21.19 9.27 -4.88
N ALA A 4 21.27 9.25 -6.21
CA ALA A 4 20.52 8.37 -7.09
C ALA A 4 21.02 6.90 -7.14
N ASN A 5 22.21 6.60 -6.59
CA ASN A 5 22.87 5.29 -6.75
C ASN A 5 22.61 4.26 -5.62
N LYS A 6 21.56 4.40 -4.80
CA LYS A 6 21.18 3.39 -3.77
C LYS A 6 19.73 2.91 -3.88
N VAL A 7 19.19 2.84 -5.09
CA VAL A 7 17.87 2.23 -5.30
C VAL A 7 18.00 0.71 -5.25
N ASN A 8 17.73 0.12 -4.08
CA ASN A 8 17.37 -1.29 -3.99
C ASN A 8 16.21 -1.53 -4.97
N TYR A 9 16.47 -2.23 -6.07
CA TYR A 9 15.55 -2.33 -7.21
C TYR A 9 14.20 -2.88 -6.74
N LEU A 10 13.17 -2.04 -6.76
CA LEU A 10 11.82 -2.45 -6.41
C LEU A 10 11.32 -3.44 -7.45
N VAL A 11 11.08 -4.68 -7.03
CA VAL A 11 10.49 -5.74 -7.87
C VAL A 11 8.98 -5.62 -7.90
N GLY A 12 8.38 -5.33 -6.75
CA GLY A 12 6.93 -5.22 -6.64
C GLY A 12 6.49 -4.73 -5.27
N ALA A 13 5.24 -4.29 -5.21
CA ALA A 13 4.59 -3.88 -3.98
C ALA A 13 3.13 -4.35 -3.96
N THR A 14 2.61 -4.62 -2.77
CA THR A 14 1.18 -4.82 -2.57
C THR A 14 0.72 -4.05 -1.35
N SER A 15 -0.44 -3.41 -1.46
CA SER A 15 -1.04 -2.64 -0.38
C SER A 15 -2.38 -3.25 0.00
N ARG A 16 -2.65 -3.32 1.31
CA ARG A 16 -3.95 -3.74 1.84
C ARG A 16 -4.40 -2.82 2.96
N TYR A 17 -5.70 -2.59 3.02
CA TYR A 17 -6.33 -1.97 4.17
C TYR A 17 -6.37 -2.99 5.32
N ILE A 18 -6.03 -2.54 6.53
CA ILE A 18 -6.10 -3.31 7.77
C ILE A 18 -6.88 -2.51 8.82
N ALA A 19 -7.13 -3.12 9.99
CA ALA A 19 -7.77 -2.45 11.12
C ALA A 19 -9.07 -1.73 10.72
N GLY A 20 -9.99 -2.40 10.02
CA GLY A 20 -11.25 -1.78 9.60
C GLY A 20 -11.10 -0.64 8.57
N ARG A 21 -10.00 -0.62 7.79
CA ARG A 21 -9.61 0.47 6.87
C ARG A 21 -9.07 1.73 7.55
N HIS A 22 -8.70 1.65 8.83
CA HIS A 22 -8.00 2.73 9.56
C HIS A 22 -6.48 2.73 9.37
N ALA A 23 -5.91 1.73 8.69
CA ALA A 23 -4.52 1.76 8.29
C ALA A 23 -4.31 1.04 6.96
N VAL A 24 -3.27 1.44 6.23
CA VAL A 24 -2.77 0.74 5.04
C VAL A 24 -1.43 0.12 5.37
N GLN A 25 -1.31 -1.16 5.07
CA GLN A 25 -0.03 -1.85 5.08
C GLN A 25 0.41 -2.09 3.64
N THR A 26 1.57 -1.54 3.30
CA THR A 26 2.25 -1.80 2.04
C THR A 26 3.47 -2.67 2.29
N VAL A 27 3.58 -3.74 1.53
CA VAL A 27 4.75 -4.60 1.55
C VAL A 27 5.50 -4.39 0.22
N TYR A 28 6.82 -4.44 0.26
CA TYR A 28 7.71 -4.24 -0.89
C TYR A 28 8.68 -5.41 -1.02
N TRP A 29 8.89 -5.85 -2.26
CA TRP A 29 9.82 -6.87 -2.69
C TRP A 29 10.92 -6.13 -3.42
N ARG A 30 12.15 -6.24 -2.93
CA ARG A 30 13.31 -5.53 -3.46
C ARG A 30 14.42 -6.53 -3.71
N THR A 31 15.22 -6.32 -4.75
CA THR A 31 16.50 -7.04 -4.84
C THR A 31 17.55 -6.31 -4.02
N SER A 32 18.42 -7.07 -3.36
CA SER A 32 19.61 -6.50 -2.73
C SER A 32 20.64 -6.09 -3.80
N SER A 33 21.32 -4.98 -3.59
CA SER A 33 22.48 -4.61 -4.39
C SER A 33 23.66 -5.54 -4.09
N GLY A 34 24.33 -6.06 -5.12
CA GLY A 34 25.55 -6.87 -4.99
C GLY A 34 25.60 -8.05 -5.96
N PRO A 35 26.76 -8.72 -6.07
CA PRO A 35 26.96 -9.87 -6.97
C PRO A 35 26.07 -11.08 -6.64
N ASP A 36 25.66 -11.24 -5.38
CA ASP A 36 24.70 -12.27 -4.93
C ASP A 36 23.37 -11.63 -4.53
N SER A 37 22.59 -11.17 -5.51
CA SER A 37 21.32 -10.49 -5.25
C SER A 37 20.31 -11.45 -4.62
N ARG A 38 19.80 -11.11 -3.43
CA ARG A 38 18.71 -11.80 -2.74
C ARG A 38 17.42 -10.99 -2.79
N MET A 39 16.29 -11.67 -2.68
CA MET A 39 14.98 -11.03 -2.54
C MET A 39 14.78 -10.59 -1.08
N LEU A 40 14.57 -9.30 -0.85
CA LEU A 40 14.23 -8.74 0.45
C LEU A 40 12.75 -8.33 0.48
N LYS A 41 12.04 -8.77 1.52
CA LYS A 41 10.67 -8.33 1.82
C LYS A 41 10.69 -7.30 2.94
N THR A 42 10.20 -6.10 2.66
CA THR A 42 10.06 -5.02 3.66
C THR A 42 8.59 -4.61 3.79
N LYS A 43 8.16 -4.15 4.96
CA LYS A 43 6.79 -3.67 5.19
C LYS A 43 6.80 -2.24 5.72
N LYS A 44 5.81 -1.45 5.30
CA LYS A 44 5.49 -0.13 5.84
C LYS A 44 4.02 -0.10 6.19
N THR A 45 3.70 0.37 7.39
CA THR A 45 2.31 0.63 7.80
C THR A 45 2.12 2.14 7.87
N CYS A 46 1.01 2.62 7.34
CA CYS A 46 0.55 4.00 7.47
C CYS A 46 -0.81 3.96 8.16
N GLU A 47 -0.91 4.64 9.30
CA GLU A 47 -2.15 4.76 10.05
C GLU A 47 -2.87 6.04 9.62
N PHE A 48 -4.19 5.94 9.48
CA PHE A 48 -5.04 7.10 9.31
C PHE A 48 -5.54 7.51 10.69
N ASP A 49 -5.47 8.81 10.99
CA ASP A 49 -6.08 9.32 12.21
C ASP A 49 -7.57 8.91 12.22
N ARG A 50 -8.09 8.50 13.38
CA ARG A 50 -9.52 8.21 13.55
C ARG A 50 -10.38 9.43 13.20
N SER A 51 -9.84 10.64 13.36
CA SER A 51 -10.48 11.88 12.95
C SER A 51 -10.44 12.11 11.42
N SER A 52 -9.48 11.48 10.73
CA SER A 52 -9.29 11.67 9.29
C SER A 52 -10.41 10.97 8.53
N LYS A 53 -11.34 11.78 8.03
CA LYS A 53 -12.33 11.32 7.07
C LYS A 53 -11.58 10.95 5.79
N ALA A 54 -11.88 9.78 5.23
CA ALA A 54 -11.44 9.46 3.87
C ALA A 54 -11.75 10.65 2.94
N PRO A 55 -10.89 10.94 1.93
CA PRO A 55 -11.09 12.05 1.01
C PRO A 55 -12.53 12.09 0.49
N GLN A 56 -13.11 13.29 0.40
CA GLN A 56 -14.54 13.44 0.08
C GLN A 56 -14.91 12.74 -1.24
N SER A 57 -14.01 12.70 -2.21
CA SER A 57 -14.18 11.96 -3.48
C SER A 57 -14.42 10.46 -3.29
N VAL A 58 -13.74 9.83 -2.33
CA VAL A 58 -13.90 8.40 -1.98
C VAL A 58 -15.17 8.19 -1.15
N ARG A 59 -15.44 9.10 -0.20
CA ARG A 59 -16.62 9.00 0.67
C ARG A 59 -17.93 9.20 -0.08
N MET A 60 -17.92 10.06 -1.10
CA MET A 60 -19.09 10.38 -1.92
C MET A 60 -19.23 9.47 -3.15
N GLN A 61 -18.28 8.56 -3.38
CA GLN A 61 -18.38 7.60 -4.46
C GLN A 61 -19.61 6.72 -4.21
N ARG A 62 -20.64 6.87 -5.06
CA ARG A 62 -21.84 6.05 -4.99
C ARG A 62 -21.44 4.63 -5.38
N TYR A 63 -21.23 3.77 -4.38
CA TYR A 63 -21.02 2.36 -4.61
C TYR A 63 -22.28 1.80 -5.30
N ASN A 64 -22.09 1.10 -6.42
CA ASN A 64 -23.19 0.37 -7.04
C ASN A 64 -23.69 -0.65 -6.03
N ARG A 65 -24.95 -0.54 -5.59
CA ARG A 65 -25.59 -1.48 -4.64
C ARG A 65 -26.43 -2.54 -5.33
N SER A 66 -26.33 -2.67 -6.66
CA SER A 66 -27.15 -3.62 -7.45
C SER A 66 -26.98 -5.07 -7.03
N PHE A 67 -25.90 -5.41 -6.30
CA PHE A 67 -25.65 -6.76 -5.79
C PHE A 67 -26.16 -7.00 -4.36
N ILE A 68 -26.67 -5.98 -3.66
CA ILE A 68 -27.14 -6.12 -2.27
C ILE A 68 -28.58 -6.65 -2.18
N ASN A 69 -29.37 -6.48 -3.25
CA ASN A 69 -30.73 -7.00 -3.31
C ASN A 69 -30.86 -7.98 -4.49
N LYS A 70 -30.61 -9.27 -4.23
CA LYS A 70 -31.29 -10.34 -4.94
C LYS A 70 -32.12 -11.07 -3.89
N GLU A 71 -33.39 -10.65 -3.79
CA GLU A 71 -34.46 -11.51 -3.27
C GLU A 71 -34.71 -12.68 -4.23
#